data_AF-A0A953SIG6-F1
#
_entry.id   AF-A0A953SIG6-F1
#
_cell.length_a   1.000
_cell.length_b   1.000
_cell.length_c   1.000
_cell.angle_alpha   90.00
_cell.angle_beta   90.00
_cell.angle_gamma   90.00
#
_symmetry.space_group_name_H-M   'P 1'
#
loop_
_entity.id
_entity.type
_entity.pdbx_description
1 polymer ?
#
loop_
_entity_poly.entity_id
_entity_poly.type
_entity_poly.pdbx_seq_one_letter_code
_entity_poly.pdbx_strand_id
1 'polypeptide(L)'
;MRYRSNERLLVASARGSRASHGVRLTRATAAVAAIAGSASAGINSWTNASGGNWNNTGHWSLGSVPADPTVTAEISLAGAYTVTADISPSIGGLLLTNPDAVLNIINARVISVVSNTEAAVNLVNNASIVVNSNSGANFTQLQVGDPDTAGMVGAEPGQTGEIVLNVYPTNGDLNDAIFNIQGDGLHAANHTVRGKGRVSGTFTNEGVILADRVGDELRISGDVTQSAGGIVRATAGGWLGIGDNGIVRGGMMLTDTDGRVQFRSGVGTIMGGVHNMGDVDVLNAHAMRIDAGGITNDGTITINSNQGTNFTQAIVVADTSLLGSGVIDLNLADSNGDFNDALLTTDAGVTATNGPDHLISGKGRLAGVWINQGKI
;
A
#
# COMPACT_ATOMS: atom_id res chain seq x y z
N MET A 1 -54.94 36.25 23.22
CA MET A 1 -53.69 36.97 23.58
C MET A 1 -52.78 36.93 22.36
N ARG A 2 -52.62 38.05 21.66
CA ARG A 2 -51.74 38.23 20.49
C ARG A 2 -50.37 38.72 20.96
N TYR A 3 -49.25 38.25 20.38
CA TYR A 3 -47.98 38.99 20.13
C TYR A 3 -47.01 38.01 19.45
N ARG A 4 -46.88 38.04 18.11
CA ARG A 4 -45.95 38.81 17.25
C ARG A 4 -44.55 38.19 17.11
N SER A 5 -44.22 37.96 15.84
CA SER A 5 -42.95 37.63 15.20
C SER A 5 -41.85 38.67 15.47
N ASN A 6 -40.59 38.23 15.39
CA ASN A 6 -39.44 39.09 15.15
C ASN A 6 -38.52 38.45 14.09
N GLU A 7 -38.68 38.91 12.85
CA GLU A 7 -37.63 38.92 11.83
C GLU A 7 -36.48 39.82 12.31
N ARG A 8 -35.23 39.39 12.10
CA ARG A 8 -34.07 40.28 12.18
C ARG A 8 -33.35 40.29 10.84
N LEU A 9 -33.66 41.36 10.11
CA LEU A 9 -32.91 41.97 9.01
C LEU A 9 -31.62 42.63 9.55
N LEU A 10 -30.73 43.04 8.63
CA LEU A 10 -29.56 43.94 8.73
C LEU A 10 -28.18 43.24 8.86
N VAL A 11 -27.11 43.65 8.15
CA VAL A 11 -26.89 44.67 7.12
C VAL A 11 -25.50 44.44 6.51
N ALA A 12 -25.36 44.64 5.20
CA ALA A 12 -24.07 44.73 4.53
C ALA A 12 -23.37 46.06 4.87
N SER A 13 -22.12 45.99 5.34
CA SER A 13 -21.29 47.17 5.61
C SER A 13 -20.04 47.14 4.74
N ALA A 14 -20.08 47.91 3.66
CA ALA A 14 -18.92 48.33 2.89
C ALA A 14 -18.15 49.43 3.65
N ARG A 15 -16.86 49.21 3.91
CA ARG A 15 -15.83 50.21 4.25
C ARG A 15 -14.50 49.59 3.81
N GLY A 16 -13.57 50.25 3.14
CA GLY A 16 -13.37 51.63 2.76
C GLY A 16 -11.87 51.72 2.43
N SER A 17 -11.53 52.07 1.19
CA SER A 17 -10.15 52.21 0.74
C SER A 17 -9.45 53.34 1.50
N ARG A 18 -8.34 53.04 2.17
CA ARG A 18 -7.36 54.04 2.59
C ARG A 18 -6.04 53.76 1.89
N ALA A 19 -5.72 54.64 0.94
CA ALA A 19 -4.39 54.79 0.39
C ALA A 19 -3.48 55.38 1.47
N SER A 20 -2.41 54.66 1.81
CA SER A 20 -1.28 55.21 2.55
C SER A 20 -0.07 55.32 1.62
N HIS A 21 0.36 56.56 1.41
CA HIS A 21 1.63 56.91 0.81
C HIS A 21 2.76 56.46 1.75
N GLY A 22 3.48 55.41 1.35
CA GLY A 22 4.71 54.95 1.99
C GLY A 22 5.92 55.31 1.14
N VAL A 23 6.79 56.14 1.70
CA VAL A 23 8.07 56.61 1.17
C VAL A 23 8.91 55.45 0.62
N ARG A 24 9.26 55.50 -0.68
CA ARG A 24 10.18 54.56 -1.32
C ARG A 24 11.62 54.86 -0.89
N LEU A 25 12.13 54.10 0.09
CA LEU A 25 13.57 53.99 0.31
C LEU A 25 14.14 53.02 -0.74
N THR A 26 14.73 53.57 -1.79
CA THR A 26 15.51 52.79 -2.77
C THR A 26 16.81 52.33 -2.11
N ARG A 27 16.80 51.17 -1.44
CA ARG A 27 18.02 50.45 -1.09
C ARG A 27 18.53 49.76 -2.35
N ALA A 28 19.70 50.16 -2.82
CA ALA A 28 20.46 49.40 -3.79
C ALA A 28 20.94 48.11 -3.13
N THR A 29 20.15 47.04 -3.26
CA THR A 29 20.57 45.70 -2.88
C THR A 29 21.53 45.21 -3.96
N ALA A 30 22.82 45.16 -3.63
CA ALA A 30 23.79 44.44 -4.45
C ALA A 30 23.40 42.95 -4.40
N ALA A 31 22.84 42.45 -5.50
CA ALA A 31 22.60 41.03 -5.69
C ALA A 31 23.97 40.35 -5.84
N VAL A 32 24.50 39.84 -4.72
CA VAL A 32 25.55 38.82 -4.79
C VAL A 32 24.85 37.57 -5.33
N ALA A 33 24.98 37.34 -6.63
CA ALA A 33 24.69 36.04 -7.21
C ALA A 33 25.72 35.05 -6.64
N ALA A 34 25.40 34.48 -5.47
CA ALA A 34 26.06 33.28 -5.02
C ALA A 34 25.73 32.21 -6.07
N ILE A 35 26.71 31.92 -6.92
CA ILE A 35 26.70 30.71 -7.74
C ILE A 35 26.84 29.57 -6.73
N ALA A 36 25.72 29.15 -6.15
CA ALA A 36 25.64 27.88 -5.47
C ALA A 36 25.91 26.84 -6.55
N GLY A 37 27.15 26.36 -6.65
CA GLY A 37 27.48 25.24 -7.50
C GLY A 37 26.54 24.11 -7.11
N SER A 38 25.65 23.73 -8.01
CA SER A 38 24.81 22.55 -7.82
C SER A 38 25.77 21.39 -7.63
N ALA A 39 25.88 20.88 -6.41
CA ALA A 39 26.56 19.62 -6.17
C ALA A 39 25.81 18.58 -6.99
N SER A 40 26.38 18.13 -8.11
CA SER A 40 25.73 17.10 -8.91
C SER A 40 25.62 15.86 -8.04
N ALA A 41 24.43 15.29 -7.95
CA ALA A 41 24.23 14.00 -7.31
C ALA A 41 25.24 13.00 -7.90
N GLY A 42 26.17 12.51 -7.07
CA GLY A 42 27.18 11.56 -7.52
C GLY A 42 26.58 10.17 -7.61
N ILE A 43 26.83 9.47 -8.72
CA ILE A 43 26.59 8.02 -8.79
C ILE A 43 27.78 7.34 -8.12
N ASN A 44 27.50 6.48 -7.15
CA ASN A 44 28.49 5.68 -6.45
C ASN A 44 28.20 4.19 -6.71
N SER A 45 29.01 3.58 -7.56
CA SER A 45 28.77 2.26 -8.12
C SER A 45 29.49 1.18 -7.34
N TRP A 46 28.85 0.03 -7.18
CA TRP A 46 29.42 -1.16 -6.57
C TRP A 46 30.55 -1.75 -7.44
N THR A 47 31.69 -2.10 -6.84
CA THR A 47 32.89 -2.56 -7.56
C THR A 47 33.31 -3.99 -7.25
N ASN A 48 32.68 -4.66 -6.27
CA ASN A 48 33.07 -6.01 -5.85
C ASN A 48 32.13 -7.10 -6.40
N ALA A 49 32.53 -7.74 -7.51
CA ALA A 49 31.77 -8.83 -8.13
C ALA A 49 31.67 -10.12 -7.28
N SER A 50 32.39 -10.22 -6.16
CA SER A 50 32.22 -11.34 -5.21
C SER A 50 31.13 -11.08 -4.17
N GLY A 51 30.48 -9.92 -4.20
CA GLY A 51 29.54 -9.47 -3.18
C GLY A 51 30.22 -8.99 -1.90
N GLY A 52 29.43 -8.69 -0.86
CA GLY A 52 29.94 -8.27 0.44
C GLY A 52 29.09 -7.19 1.11
N ASN A 53 29.64 -6.60 2.17
CA ASN A 53 28.92 -5.63 2.99
C ASN A 53 28.90 -4.23 2.37
N TRP A 54 27.77 -3.55 2.53
CA TRP A 54 27.52 -2.19 2.06
C TRP A 54 28.46 -1.18 2.72
N ASN A 55 28.82 -1.35 4.00
CA ASN A 55 29.68 -0.41 4.72
C ASN A 55 31.16 -0.45 4.33
N ASN A 56 31.59 -1.36 3.45
CA ASN A 56 32.98 -1.42 3.01
C ASN A 56 33.23 -0.37 1.92
N THR A 57 33.97 0.70 2.25
CA THR A 57 34.34 1.76 1.31
C THR A 57 35.09 1.26 0.08
N GLY A 58 35.83 0.15 0.19
CA GLY A 58 36.56 -0.46 -0.93
C GLY A 58 35.65 -1.14 -1.97
N HIS A 59 34.36 -1.30 -1.69
CA HIS A 59 33.37 -1.85 -2.62
C HIS A 59 32.65 -0.78 -3.45
N TRP A 60 33.01 0.50 -3.31
CA TRP A 60 32.31 1.62 -3.93
C TRP A 60 33.26 2.50 -4.76
N SER A 61 32.82 2.93 -5.94
CA SER A 61 33.65 3.63 -6.93
C SER A 61 34.18 4.99 -6.46
N LEU A 62 33.45 5.67 -5.55
CA LEU A 62 33.88 6.95 -4.97
C LEU A 62 34.77 6.78 -3.72
N GLY A 63 35.09 5.54 -3.32
CA GLY A 63 35.87 5.26 -2.12
C GLY A 63 35.16 5.65 -0.81
N SER A 64 33.85 5.88 -0.86
CA SER A 64 32.98 6.21 0.26
C SER A 64 31.72 5.36 0.23
N VAL A 65 31.09 5.14 1.40
CA VAL A 65 29.83 4.41 1.49
C VAL A 65 28.68 5.33 1.07
N PRO A 66 27.78 4.92 0.16
CA PRO A 66 26.56 5.67 -0.12
C PRO A 66 25.66 5.70 1.13
N ALA A 67 25.55 6.87 1.75
CA ALA A 67 24.74 7.12 2.94
C ALA A 67 24.29 8.59 3.05
N ASP A 68 24.24 9.29 1.91
CA ASP A 68 23.79 10.68 1.80
C ASP A 68 22.63 10.78 0.79
N PRO A 69 21.54 11.50 1.10
CA PRO A 69 20.39 11.70 0.19
C PRO A 69 20.70 12.37 -1.15
N THR A 70 21.92 12.87 -1.34
CA THR A 70 22.39 13.41 -2.63
C THR A 70 23.11 12.38 -3.49
N VAL A 71 23.40 11.19 -2.97
CA VAL A 71 24.15 10.14 -3.67
C VAL A 71 23.19 9.07 -4.20
N THR A 72 23.39 8.66 -5.45
CA THR A 72 22.73 7.48 -6.01
C THR A 72 23.64 6.26 -5.88
N ALA A 73 23.18 5.21 -5.22
CA ALA A 73 23.90 3.94 -5.16
C ALA A 73 23.57 3.09 -6.39
N GLU A 74 24.58 2.57 -7.09
CA GLU A 74 24.39 1.73 -8.28
C GLU A 74 24.99 0.34 -8.07
N ILE A 75 24.22 -0.70 -8.40
CA ILE A 75 24.59 -2.12 -8.35
C ILE A 75 24.35 -2.70 -9.76
N SER A 76 25.40 -2.71 -10.58
CA SER A 76 25.29 -2.97 -12.03
C SER A 76 26.34 -3.93 -12.60
N LEU A 77 27.25 -4.48 -11.78
CA LEU A 77 28.23 -5.47 -12.24
C LEU A 77 27.51 -6.70 -12.79
N ALA A 78 28.05 -7.35 -13.82
CA ALA A 78 27.47 -8.57 -14.35
C ALA A 78 27.72 -9.79 -13.45
N GLY A 79 26.82 -10.77 -13.50
CA GLY A 79 26.93 -12.05 -12.80
C GLY A 79 26.27 -12.04 -11.43
N ALA A 80 26.14 -13.23 -10.83
CA ALA A 80 25.47 -13.40 -9.56
C ALA A 80 26.38 -13.00 -8.38
N TYR A 81 25.88 -12.09 -7.53
CA TYR A 81 26.52 -11.75 -6.26
C TYR A 81 25.49 -11.15 -5.28
N THR A 82 25.85 -11.11 -4.01
CA THR A 82 25.00 -10.56 -2.96
C THR A 82 25.64 -9.33 -2.33
N VAL A 83 24.91 -8.22 -2.34
CA VAL A 83 25.23 -7.03 -1.54
C VAL A 83 24.45 -7.11 -0.24
N THR A 84 25.13 -6.99 0.89
CA THR A 84 24.51 -7.04 2.22
C THR A 84 24.49 -5.64 2.82
N ALA A 85 23.30 -5.05 2.93
CA ALA A 85 23.10 -3.79 3.64
C ALA A 85 23.17 -4.01 5.16
N ASP A 86 24.38 -3.88 5.70
CA ASP A 86 24.69 -4.08 7.12
C ASP A 86 24.66 -2.79 7.96
N ILE A 87 24.28 -1.69 7.33
CA ILE A 87 23.97 -0.38 7.92
C ILE A 87 22.60 0.12 7.45
N SER A 88 22.12 1.25 7.98
CA SER A 88 20.85 1.87 7.58
C SER A 88 21.11 3.15 6.76
N PRO A 89 21.45 3.06 5.46
CA PRO A 89 21.77 4.22 4.66
C PRO A 89 20.51 5.01 4.28
N SER A 90 20.66 6.33 4.16
CA SER A 90 19.71 7.21 3.47
C SER A 90 20.37 7.72 2.20
N ILE A 91 19.79 7.42 1.03
CA ILE A 91 20.38 7.69 -0.28
C ILE A 91 19.37 8.38 -1.20
N GLY A 92 19.88 9.12 -2.19
CA GLY A 92 19.09 9.86 -3.17
C GLY A 92 18.39 8.97 -4.19
N GLY A 93 19.03 7.85 -4.53
CA GLY A 93 18.53 6.89 -5.49
C GLY A 93 19.23 5.55 -5.35
N LEU A 94 18.58 4.51 -5.84
CA LEU A 94 19.09 3.14 -5.82
C LEU A 94 18.82 2.47 -7.17
N LEU A 95 19.90 2.14 -7.89
CA LEU A 95 19.86 1.51 -9.21
C LEU A 95 20.39 0.08 -9.12
N LEU A 96 19.51 -0.92 -9.12
CA LEU A 96 19.85 -2.33 -9.24
C LEU A 96 19.56 -2.78 -10.67
N THR A 97 20.50 -2.54 -11.57
CA THR A 97 20.33 -2.86 -13.00
C THR A 97 20.81 -4.25 -13.37
N ASN A 98 21.62 -4.91 -12.53
CA ASN A 98 21.99 -6.32 -12.70
C ASN A 98 20.87 -7.25 -12.19
N PRO A 99 20.19 -8.02 -13.05
CA PRO A 99 19.12 -8.91 -12.63
C PRO A 99 19.57 -10.12 -11.82
N ASP A 100 20.85 -10.49 -11.90
CA ASP A 100 21.41 -11.64 -11.16
C ASP A 100 21.90 -11.24 -9.75
N ALA A 101 21.89 -9.94 -9.42
CA ALA A 101 22.28 -9.46 -8.10
C ALA A 101 21.18 -9.70 -7.05
N VAL A 102 21.59 -9.83 -5.79
CA VAL A 102 20.68 -9.80 -4.64
C VAL A 102 21.10 -8.70 -3.69
N LEU A 103 20.17 -7.84 -3.29
CA LEU A 103 20.36 -6.90 -2.19
C LEU A 103 19.67 -7.45 -0.93
N ASN A 104 20.48 -7.86 0.05
CA ASN A 104 20.02 -8.32 1.34
C ASN A 104 19.98 -7.17 2.34
N ILE A 105 18.79 -6.80 2.83
CA ILE A 105 18.64 -5.92 3.99
C ILE A 105 18.56 -6.83 5.22
N ILE A 106 19.56 -6.79 6.08
CA ILE A 106 19.60 -7.67 7.27
C ILE A 106 18.74 -7.10 8.40
N ASN A 107 18.39 -7.95 9.36
CA ASN A 107 17.62 -7.60 10.54
C ASN A 107 18.08 -6.29 11.22
N ALA A 108 17.11 -5.50 11.71
CA ALA A 108 17.35 -4.23 12.38
C ALA A 108 17.98 -3.15 11.47
N ARG A 109 17.65 -3.14 10.17
CA ARG A 109 18.15 -2.15 9.20
C ARG A 109 17.03 -1.48 8.43
N VAL A 110 17.28 -0.23 8.06
CA VAL A 110 16.39 0.57 7.23
C VAL A 110 17.19 1.15 6.08
N ILE A 111 16.84 0.80 4.84
CA ILE A 111 17.30 1.56 3.68
C ILE A 111 16.23 2.60 3.37
N SER A 112 16.62 3.87 3.33
CA SER A 112 15.75 4.96 2.90
C SER A 112 16.22 5.50 1.55
N VAL A 113 15.37 5.40 0.54
CA VAL A 113 15.64 5.90 -0.82
C VAL A 113 14.76 7.13 -1.07
N VAL A 114 15.31 8.31 -0.81
CA VAL A 114 14.59 9.58 -0.81
C VAL A 114 15.08 10.41 -1.98
N SER A 115 14.24 10.62 -3.00
CA SER A 115 14.67 11.45 -4.13
C SER A 115 14.78 12.89 -3.67
N ASN A 116 15.88 13.54 -4.05
CA ASN A 116 16.04 14.98 -3.92
C ASN A 116 15.49 15.74 -5.14
N THR A 117 14.88 15.04 -6.10
CA THR A 117 14.29 15.61 -7.31
C THR A 117 12.90 15.06 -7.58
N GLU A 118 11.92 15.94 -7.77
CA GLU A 118 10.49 15.59 -7.95
C GLU A 118 10.19 14.71 -9.20
N ALA A 119 11.16 14.41 -10.06
CA ALA A 119 10.93 13.81 -11.38
C ALA A 119 11.70 12.50 -11.66
N ALA A 120 12.44 11.94 -10.70
CA ALA A 120 13.27 10.76 -10.93
C ALA A 120 12.72 9.50 -10.25
N VAL A 121 12.82 8.36 -10.92
CA VAL A 121 12.59 7.05 -10.30
C VAL A 121 13.61 6.86 -9.17
N ASN A 122 13.14 6.81 -7.93
CA ASN A 122 14.00 6.66 -6.75
C ASN A 122 14.69 5.29 -6.73
N LEU A 123 13.92 4.24 -7.04
CA LEU A 123 14.38 2.85 -7.02
C LEU A 123 14.13 2.21 -8.38
N VAL A 124 15.20 1.98 -9.13
CA VAL A 124 15.20 1.07 -10.28
C VAL A 124 15.64 -0.30 -9.77
N ASN A 125 14.76 -1.29 -9.85
CA ASN A 125 15.02 -2.66 -9.42
C ASN A 125 14.72 -3.64 -10.55
N ASN A 126 15.78 -4.15 -11.19
CA ASN A 126 15.73 -5.29 -12.09
C ASN A 126 16.11 -6.61 -11.39
N ALA A 127 16.36 -6.56 -10.07
CA ALA A 127 17.00 -7.61 -9.29
C ALA A 127 16.07 -8.13 -8.18
N SER A 128 16.63 -8.92 -7.25
CA SER A 128 15.93 -9.33 -6.02
C SER A 128 16.39 -8.50 -4.82
N ILE A 129 15.47 -7.85 -4.13
CA ILE A 129 15.70 -7.20 -2.84
C ILE A 129 15.03 -8.05 -1.75
N VAL A 130 15.81 -8.55 -0.80
CA VAL A 130 15.28 -9.34 0.33
C VAL A 130 15.31 -8.50 1.60
N VAL A 131 14.12 -8.13 2.09
CA VAL A 131 13.95 -7.39 3.34
C VAL A 131 13.90 -8.36 4.50
N ASN A 132 14.76 -8.14 5.50
CA ASN A 132 14.99 -9.05 6.62
C ASN A 132 15.52 -10.43 6.17
N SER A 133 16.59 -10.40 5.38
CA SER A 133 17.20 -11.59 4.76
C SER A 133 17.66 -12.68 5.73
N ASN A 134 17.98 -12.34 6.98
CA ASN A 134 18.33 -13.29 8.03
C ASN A 134 17.17 -13.64 8.97
N SER A 135 15.94 -13.19 8.65
CA SER A 135 14.72 -13.44 9.43
C SER A 135 14.90 -13.14 10.91
N GLY A 136 15.39 -11.96 11.27
CA GLY A 136 15.48 -11.58 12.69
C GLY A 136 14.20 -10.90 13.20
N ALA A 137 14.01 -10.90 14.52
CA ALA A 137 12.81 -10.41 15.21
C ALA A 137 12.75 -8.87 15.39
N ASN A 138 13.53 -8.11 14.62
CA ASN A 138 13.57 -6.66 14.73
C ASN A 138 13.07 -6.01 13.44
N PHE A 139 12.55 -4.80 13.63
CA PHE A 139 12.13 -3.92 12.56
C PHE A 139 13.18 -3.81 11.44
N THR A 140 12.78 -4.20 10.23
CA THR A 140 13.61 -4.09 9.03
C THR A 140 12.77 -3.54 7.89
N GLN A 141 13.27 -2.53 7.19
CA GLN A 141 12.47 -1.78 6.24
C GLN A 141 13.24 -1.40 4.98
N LEU A 142 12.55 -1.47 3.85
CA LEU A 142 12.86 -0.70 2.65
C LEU A 142 11.85 0.44 2.54
N GLN A 143 12.32 1.67 2.64
CA GLN A 143 11.52 2.88 2.46
C GLN A 143 11.88 3.55 1.14
N VAL A 144 10.88 3.89 0.33
CA VAL A 144 11.04 4.62 -0.94
C VAL A 144 10.16 5.87 -0.93
N GLY A 145 10.76 7.00 -1.25
CA GLY A 145 10.14 8.32 -1.14
C GLY A 145 10.15 8.87 0.29
N ASP A 146 9.58 10.07 0.41
CA ASP A 146 9.28 10.73 1.68
C ASP A 146 7.85 11.29 1.63
N PRO A 147 7.32 11.92 2.70
CA PRO A 147 5.95 12.45 2.68
C PRO A 147 5.74 13.58 1.66
N ASP A 148 6.80 14.22 1.19
CA ASP A 148 6.75 15.38 0.28
C ASP A 148 7.10 15.01 -1.18
N THR A 149 7.73 13.86 -1.40
CA THR A 149 8.24 13.39 -2.70
C THR A 149 7.81 11.95 -2.98
N ALA A 150 7.06 11.76 -4.07
CA ALA A 150 6.56 10.46 -4.51
C ALA A 150 7.68 9.42 -4.65
N GLY A 151 7.54 8.31 -3.94
CA GLY A 151 8.44 7.17 -4.06
C GLY A 151 8.12 6.35 -5.31
N MET A 152 9.03 6.32 -6.27
CA MET A 152 8.87 5.50 -7.47
C MET A 152 9.75 4.25 -7.40
N VAL A 153 9.12 3.09 -7.54
CA VAL A 153 9.74 1.77 -7.66
C VAL A 153 9.37 1.19 -9.00
N GLY A 154 10.36 0.82 -9.82
CA GLY A 154 10.10 0.14 -11.08
C GLY A 154 11.30 -0.62 -11.61
N ALA A 155 11.08 -1.36 -12.69
CA ALA A 155 12.14 -2.02 -13.46
C ALA A 155 12.36 -1.26 -14.78
N GLU A 156 13.52 -1.47 -15.39
CA GLU A 156 13.76 -0.99 -16.76
C GLU A 156 12.80 -1.67 -17.74
N PRO A 157 12.47 -1.04 -18.89
CA PRO A 157 11.58 -1.64 -19.88
C PRO A 157 12.02 -3.04 -20.31
N GLY A 158 11.13 -4.01 -20.16
CA GLY A 158 11.40 -5.41 -20.49
C GLY A 158 12.15 -6.21 -19.42
N GLN A 159 12.51 -5.58 -18.30
CA GLN A 159 13.05 -6.23 -17.11
C GLN A 159 11.95 -6.46 -16.07
N THR A 160 12.23 -7.38 -15.14
CA THR A 160 11.40 -7.65 -13.97
C THR A 160 12.25 -7.50 -12.72
N GLY A 161 11.67 -6.99 -11.63
CA GLY A 161 12.30 -6.99 -10.32
C GLY A 161 11.37 -7.53 -9.26
N GLU A 162 11.95 -7.96 -8.14
CA GLU A 162 11.18 -8.38 -6.97
C GLU A 162 11.69 -7.75 -5.67
N ILE A 163 10.74 -7.50 -4.76
CA ILE A 163 10.98 -7.28 -3.34
C ILE A 163 10.37 -8.44 -2.58
N VAL A 164 11.19 -9.18 -1.83
CA VAL A 164 10.78 -10.29 -0.98
C VAL A 164 10.82 -9.87 0.48
N LEU A 165 9.65 -9.86 1.12
CA LEU A 165 9.53 -9.64 2.56
C LEU A 165 9.71 -10.97 3.30
N ASN A 166 10.53 -10.94 4.36
CA ASN A 166 10.94 -12.16 5.06
C ASN A 166 10.91 -12.00 6.59
N VAL A 167 9.71 -11.84 7.15
CA VAL A 167 9.46 -11.79 8.60
C VAL A 167 10.06 -12.98 9.37
N TYR A 168 10.43 -12.75 10.62
CA TYR A 168 10.87 -13.80 11.54
C TYR A 168 9.75 -14.84 11.78
N PRO A 169 9.98 -16.13 11.52
CA PRO A 169 8.92 -17.13 11.58
C PRO A 169 8.31 -17.36 12.98
N THR A 170 8.98 -16.98 14.07
CA THR A 170 8.57 -17.44 15.42
C THR A 170 7.65 -16.48 16.17
N ASN A 171 7.74 -15.17 15.96
CA ASN A 171 6.86 -14.19 16.64
C ASN A 171 5.62 -13.84 15.79
N GLY A 172 5.69 -14.06 14.46
CA GLY A 172 4.64 -13.66 13.53
C GLY A 172 4.46 -12.14 13.40
N ASP A 173 5.42 -11.33 13.87
CA ASP A 173 5.31 -9.87 13.82
C ASP A 173 5.61 -9.39 12.39
N LEU A 174 4.56 -8.92 11.70
CA LEU A 174 4.68 -8.41 10.34
C LEU A 174 5.56 -7.15 10.24
N ASN A 175 5.89 -6.50 11.35
CA ASN A 175 6.81 -5.37 11.38
C ASN A 175 8.29 -5.76 11.24
N ASP A 176 8.61 -7.04 11.29
CA ASP A 176 9.99 -7.51 11.10
C ASP A 176 10.46 -7.36 9.64
N ALA A 177 9.55 -7.25 8.67
CA ALA A 177 9.88 -6.95 7.28
C ALA A 177 8.81 -6.04 6.65
N ILE A 178 9.20 -4.80 6.33
CA ILE A 178 8.30 -3.78 5.80
C ILE A 178 8.82 -3.26 4.46
N PHE A 179 7.90 -3.15 3.50
CA PHE A 179 8.08 -2.31 2.32
C PHE A 179 7.14 -1.11 2.41
N ASN A 180 7.69 0.10 2.34
CA ASN A 180 6.97 1.34 2.56
C ASN A 180 7.22 2.33 1.42
N ILE A 181 6.17 2.71 0.70
CA ILE A 181 6.22 3.74 -0.34
C ILE A 181 5.49 5.01 0.15
N GLN A 182 6.14 6.16 0.10
CA GLN A 182 5.57 7.43 0.56
C GLN A 182 5.27 8.40 -0.60
N GLY A 183 4.49 9.45 -0.32
CA GLY A 183 4.28 10.59 -1.21
C GLY A 183 3.40 10.34 -2.44
N ASP A 184 2.38 9.48 -2.37
CA ASP A 184 1.58 9.04 -3.53
C ASP A 184 2.45 8.37 -4.61
N GLY A 185 3.34 7.48 -4.15
CA GLY A 185 4.33 6.84 -4.99
C GLY A 185 3.77 5.88 -6.05
N LEU A 186 4.68 5.21 -6.75
CA LEU A 186 4.38 4.25 -7.81
C LEU A 186 5.10 2.92 -7.55
N HIS A 187 4.37 1.81 -7.57
CA HIS A 187 4.91 0.48 -7.77
C HIS A 187 4.63 0.07 -9.22
N ALA A 188 5.62 0.24 -10.09
CA ALA A 188 5.46 0.17 -11.53
C ALA A 188 5.15 -1.24 -12.05
N ALA A 189 4.66 -1.29 -13.29
CA ALA A 189 4.43 -2.54 -14.01
C ALA A 189 5.70 -3.41 -14.09
N ASN A 190 5.50 -4.73 -14.19
CA ASN A 190 6.56 -5.76 -14.24
C ASN A 190 7.41 -5.90 -12.96
N HIS A 191 7.02 -5.24 -11.87
CA HIS A 191 7.62 -5.43 -10.56
C HIS A 191 6.70 -6.23 -9.63
N THR A 192 7.29 -7.05 -8.76
CA THR A 192 6.56 -7.88 -7.78
C THR A 192 7.00 -7.57 -6.36
N VAL A 193 6.04 -7.43 -5.44
CA VAL A 193 6.27 -7.44 -3.99
C VAL A 193 5.65 -8.72 -3.43
N ARG A 194 6.43 -9.56 -2.75
CA ARG A 194 5.95 -10.87 -2.28
C ARG A 194 6.51 -11.31 -0.93
N GLY A 195 6.09 -12.48 -0.47
CA GLY A 195 6.61 -13.14 0.74
C GLY A 195 5.73 -12.93 1.97
N LYS A 196 6.35 -12.67 3.13
CA LYS A 196 5.69 -12.49 4.43
C LYS A 196 6.16 -11.18 5.07
N GLY A 197 5.21 -10.29 5.40
CA GLY A 197 5.53 -8.96 5.92
C GLY A 197 4.40 -7.96 5.73
N ARG A 198 4.75 -6.68 5.79
CA ARG A 198 3.81 -5.56 5.64
C ARG A 198 4.19 -4.67 4.46
N VAL A 199 3.18 -4.34 3.64
CA VAL A 199 3.23 -3.33 2.59
C VAL A 199 2.44 -2.12 3.07
N SER A 200 3.08 -0.95 3.13
CA SER A 200 2.51 0.26 3.72
C SER A 200 2.74 1.52 2.88
N GLY A 201 2.05 2.59 3.27
CA GLY A 201 2.14 3.91 2.67
C GLY A 201 0.99 4.22 1.69
N THR A 202 1.14 5.26 0.88
CA THR A 202 0.13 5.67 -0.11
C THR A 202 0.77 5.64 -1.49
N PHE A 203 0.27 4.79 -2.38
CA PHE A 203 0.86 4.62 -3.71
C PHE A 203 -0.10 4.02 -4.74
N THR A 204 0.23 4.20 -6.01
CA THR A 204 -0.39 3.50 -7.13
C THR A 204 0.34 2.19 -7.41
N ASN A 205 -0.39 1.09 -7.46
CA ASN A 205 0.10 -0.21 -7.88
C ASN A 205 -0.19 -0.44 -9.37
N GLU A 206 0.85 -0.63 -10.16
CA GLU A 206 0.83 -1.13 -11.54
C GLU A 206 1.47 -2.52 -11.66
N GLY A 207 2.17 -2.97 -10.62
CA GLY A 207 2.77 -4.31 -10.52
C GLY A 207 1.89 -5.32 -9.79
N VAL A 208 2.55 -6.34 -9.22
CA VAL A 208 1.89 -7.42 -8.48
C VAL A 208 2.28 -7.38 -7.00
N ILE A 209 1.27 -7.38 -6.12
CA ILE A 209 1.46 -7.67 -4.68
C ILE A 209 0.98 -9.11 -4.45
N LEU A 210 1.90 -9.99 -4.05
CA LEU A 210 1.70 -11.45 -4.09
C LEU A 210 1.98 -12.12 -2.74
N ALA A 211 0.95 -12.66 -2.10
CA ALA A 211 1.11 -13.59 -0.98
C ALA A 211 1.24 -15.03 -1.51
N ASP A 212 2.43 -15.63 -1.44
CA ASP A 212 2.75 -16.92 -2.08
C ASP A 212 3.39 -17.95 -1.14
N ARG A 213 3.34 -17.72 0.17
CA ARG A 213 3.92 -18.60 1.19
C ARG A 213 2.82 -19.23 2.04
N VAL A 214 2.72 -20.56 2.00
CA VAL A 214 1.69 -21.32 2.72
C VAL A 214 1.59 -20.94 4.20
N GLY A 215 0.39 -20.54 4.63
CA GLY A 215 0.11 -20.18 6.03
C GLY A 215 0.76 -18.88 6.52
N ASP A 216 1.48 -18.18 5.65
CA ASP A 216 2.11 -16.90 5.94
C ASP A 216 1.27 -15.74 5.40
N GLU A 217 1.35 -14.61 6.10
CA GLU A 217 0.63 -13.39 5.72
C GLU A 217 1.56 -12.35 5.10
N LEU A 218 1.15 -11.84 3.94
CA LEU A 218 1.56 -10.53 3.43
C LEU A 218 0.40 -9.56 3.67
N ARG A 219 0.63 -8.48 4.42
CA ARG A 219 -0.44 -7.53 4.79
C ARG A 219 -0.30 -6.20 4.07
N ILE A 220 -1.39 -5.72 3.49
CA ILE A 220 -1.55 -4.33 3.06
C ILE A 220 -2.13 -3.53 4.24
N SER A 221 -1.39 -2.52 4.70
CA SER A 221 -1.80 -1.60 5.76
C SER A 221 -1.73 -0.12 5.34
N GLY A 222 -1.64 0.14 4.04
CA GLY A 222 -1.59 1.48 3.43
C GLY A 222 -2.77 1.72 2.50
N ASP A 223 -2.78 2.88 1.82
CA ASP A 223 -3.74 3.20 0.76
C ASP A 223 -3.14 2.86 -0.61
N VAL A 224 -3.61 1.75 -1.18
CA VAL A 224 -3.08 1.20 -2.44
C VAL A 224 -4.11 1.38 -3.54
N THR A 225 -3.83 2.30 -4.46
CA THR A 225 -4.64 2.48 -5.68
C THR A 225 -4.15 1.57 -6.77
N GLN A 226 -4.94 0.59 -7.20
CA GLN A 226 -4.61 -0.25 -8.33
C GLN A 226 -4.89 0.49 -9.64
N SER A 227 -3.89 0.56 -10.51
CA SER A 227 -4.09 0.92 -11.92
C SER A 227 -4.77 -0.20 -12.70
N ALA A 228 -4.99 -0.01 -14.00
CA ALA A 228 -5.51 -1.07 -14.88
C ALA A 228 -4.62 -2.33 -14.92
N GLY A 229 -3.31 -2.21 -14.63
CA GLY A 229 -2.37 -3.34 -14.56
C GLY A 229 -2.11 -3.86 -13.14
N GLY A 230 -2.57 -3.14 -12.12
CA GLY A 230 -2.34 -3.48 -10.72
C GLY A 230 -3.09 -4.73 -10.29
N ILE A 231 -2.37 -5.66 -9.67
CA ILE A 231 -2.92 -6.91 -9.14
C ILE A 231 -2.53 -7.06 -7.67
N VAL A 232 -3.50 -7.42 -6.84
CA VAL A 232 -3.23 -8.05 -5.56
C VAL A 232 -3.67 -9.52 -5.61
N ARG A 233 -2.79 -10.43 -5.20
CA ARG A 233 -3.00 -11.88 -5.39
C ARG A 233 -2.54 -12.68 -4.18
N ALA A 234 -3.29 -13.73 -3.87
CA ALA A 234 -2.85 -14.79 -2.97
C ALA A 234 -2.81 -16.14 -3.70
N THR A 235 -1.73 -16.89 -3.52
CA THR A 235 -1.51 -18.20 -4.17
C THR A 235 -0.80 -19.16 -3.21
N ALA A 236 -0.73 -20.43 -3.57
CA ALA A 236 0.04 -21.47 -2.88
C ALA A 236 -0.21 -21.53 -1.35
N GLY A 237 -1.48 -21.37 -0.95
CA GLY A 237 -1.90 -21.34 0.45
C GLY A 237 -1.47 -20.10 1.24
N GLY A 238 -0.92 -19.08 0.58
CA GLY A 238 -0.55 -17.80 1.19
C GLY A 238 -1.76 -16.91 1.45
N TRP A 239 -1.62 -16.01 2.42
CA TRP A 239 -2.68 -15.10 2.84
C TRP A 239 -2.31 -13.66 2.53
N LEU A 240 -3.13 -12.99 1.74
CA LEU A 240 -3.04 -11.54 1.55
C LEU A 240 -3.98 -10.85 2.52
N GLY A 241 -3.45 -10.28 3.59
CA GLY A 241 -4.22 -9.54 4.58
C GLY A 241 -4.54 -8.11 4.11
N ILE A 242 -5.79 -7.67 4.26
CA ILE A 242 -6.19 -6.26 4.17
C ILE A 242 -6.72 -5.85 5.55
N GLY A 243 -6.03 -4.93 6.21
CA GLY A 243 -6.35 -4.56 7.58
C GLY A 243 -5.47 -3.42 8.10
N ASP A 244 -5.61 -3.09 9.38
CA ASP A 244 -4.88 -1.99 10.02
C ASP A 244 -5.11 -0.64 9.29
N ASN A 245 -6.34 -0.39 8.84
CA ASN A 245 -6.75 0.71 7.95
C ASN A 245 -6.22 0.61 6.51
N GLY A 246 -5.81 -0.57 6.06
CA GLY A 246 -5.47 -0.82 4.66
C GLY A 246 -6.66 -0.56 3.73
N ILE A 247 -6.39 0.13 2.63
CA ILE A 247 -7.35 0.46 1.57
C ILE A 247 -6.83 -0.10 0.25
N VAL A 248 -7.69 -0.80 -0.48
CA VAL A 248 -7.45 -1.20 -1.88
C VAL A 248 -8.46 -0.50 -2.78
N ARG A 249 -7.98 0.30 -3.74
CA ARG A 249 -8.83 1.04 -4.68
C ARG A 249 -8.72 0.46 -6.09
N GLY A 250 -9.83 0.05 -6.71
CA GLY A 250 -9.86 -0.46 -8.09
C GLY A 250 -9.04 -1.74 -8.32
N GLY A 251 -8.80 -2.06 -9.59
CA GLY A 251 -7.96 -3.19 -10.05
C GLY A 251 -8.51 -4.57 -9.71
N MET A 252 -7.64 -5.59 -9.79
CA MET A 252 -8.01 -7.00 -9.60
C MET A 252 -7.54 -7.54 -8.26
N MET A 253 -8.43 -8.28 -7.58
CA MET A 253 -8.12 -9.19 -6.48
C MET A 253 -8.24 -10.63 -6.97
N LEU A 254 -7.15 -11.39 -6.87
CA LEU A 254 -7.07 -12.76 -7.38
C LEU A 254 -6.70 -13.74 -6.26
N THR A 255 -7.25 -14.95 -6.32
CA THR A 255 -6.73 -16.09 -5.56
C THR A 255 -6.65 -17.33 -6.42
N ASP A 256 -5.70 -18.20 -6.13
CA ASP A 256 -5.63 -19.55 -6.68
C ASP A 256 -4.88 -20.47 -5.71
N THR A 257 -4.86 -21.79 -5.98
CA THR A 257 -4.03 -22.76 -5.25
C THR A 257 -4.12 -22.57 -3.72
N ASP A 258 -5.35 -22.58 -3.19
CA ASP A 258 -5.67 -22.37 -1.76
C ASP A 258 -5.28 -21.00 -1.16
N GLY A 259 -4.80 -20.06 -1.97
CA GLY A 259 -4.58 -18.68 -1.55
C GLY A 259 -5.87 -18.00 -1.10
N ARG A 260 -5.75 -17.04 -0.17
CA ARG A 260 -6.89 -16.28 0.37
C ARG A 260 -6.56 -14.80 0.50
N VAL A 261 -7.49 -13.94 0.11
CA VAL A 261 -7.50 -12.54 0.56
C VAL A 261 -8.29 -12.46 1.86
N GLN A 262 -7.76 -11.83 2.92
CA GLN A 262 -8.38 -11.89 4.25
C GLN A 262 -8.48 -10.53 4.93
N PHE A 263 -9.66 -10.22 5.47
CA PHE A 263 -9.86 -9.13 6.43
C PHE A 263 -9.72 -9.71 7.84
N ARG A 264 -8.52 -9.56 8.43
CA ARG A 264 -8.11 -10.26 9.66
C ARG A 264 -7.41 -9.41 10.73
N SER A 265 -7.36 -8.10 10.54
CA SER A 265 -6.82 -7.16 11.54
C SER A 265 -7.52 -5.81 11.41
N GLY A 266 -8.26 -5.39 12.43
CA GLY A 266 -9.04 -4.16 12.39
C GLY A 266 -10.06 -4.12 11.24
N VAL A 267 -10.16 -2.97 10.58
CA VAL A 267 -11.02 -2.73 9.43
C VAL A 267 -10.16 -2.57 8.18
N GLY A 268 -10.49 -3.33 7.13
CA GLY A 268 -9.95 -3.11 5.78
C GLY A 268 -11.02 -2.50 4.86
N THR A 269 -10.61 -1.67 3.91
CA THR A 269 -11.53 -1.01 2.97
C THR A 269 -11.23 -1.41 1.53
N ILE A 270 -12.27 -1.71 0.77
CA ILE A 270 -12.23 -1.78 -0.68
C ILE A 270 -13.08 -0.67 -1.29
N MET A 271 -12.63 -0.07 -2.38
CA MET A 271 -13.34 1.02 -3.05
C MET A 271 -12.88 1.22 -4.50
N GLY A 272 -13.48 2.16 -5.22
CA GLY A 272 -13.06 2.49 -6.59
C GLY A 272 -13.33 1.39 -7.62
N GLY A 273 -14.27 0.47 -7.34
CA GLY A 273 -14.66 -0.57 -8.30
C GLY A 273 -13.67 -1.73 -8.39
N VAL A 274 -13.21 -2.24 -7.25
CA VAL A 274 -12.38 -3.45 -7.20
C VAL A 274 -13.09 -4.61 -7.91
N HIS A 275 -12.35 -5.41 -8.69
CA HIS A 275 -12.83 -6.66 -9.29
C HIS A 275 -12.28 -7.85 -8.51
N ASN A 276 -13.12 -8.50 -7.73
CA ASN A 276 -12.78 -9.77 -7.07
C ASN A 276 -13.05 -10.95 -8.02
N MET A 277 -12.04 -11.76 -8.30
CA MET A 277 -12.18 -13.02 -9.04
C MET A 277 -11.73 -14.24 -8.22
N GLY A 278 -11.56 -14.07 -6.90
CA GLY A 278 -11.05 -15.11 -6.01
C GLY A 278 -11.86 -15.25 -4.71
N ASP A 279 -11.24 -15.92 -3.74
CA ASP A 279 -11.75 -16.19 -2.41
C ASP A 279 -11.31 -15.09 -1.45
N VAL A 280 -12.29 -14.36 -0.94
CA VAL A 280 -12.14 -13.30 0.05
C VAL A 280 -12.79 -13.74 1.35
N ASP A 281 -12.05 -13.69 2.45
CA ASP A 281 -12.53 -14.04 3.77
C ASP A 281 -12.64 -12.80 4.66
N VAL A 282 -13.77 -12.63 5.35
CA VAL A 282 -13.86 -11.75 6.53
C VAL A 282 -13.81 -12.62 7.77
N LEU A 283 -12.70 -12.59 8.51
CA LEU A 283 -12.52 -13.45 9.67
C LEU A 283 -13.33 -12.96 10.87
N ASN A 284 -13.65 -13.88 11.78
CA ASN A 284 -14.33 -13.60 13.05
C ASN A 284 -13.75 -12.37 13.76
N ALA A 285 -14.63 -11.49 14.28
CA ALA A 285 -14.30 -10.24 14.97
C ALA A 285 -13.67 -9.13 14.10
N HIS A 286 -13.74 -9.25 12.77
CA HIS A 286 -13.20 -8.26 11.83
C HIS A 286 -14.29 -7.66 10.93
N ALA A 287 -13.92 -6.58 10.24
CA ALA A 287 -14.81 -5.92 9.32
C ALA A 287 -14.17 -5.62 7.97
N MET A 288 -14.97 -5.81 6.92
CA MET A 288 -14.72 -5.34 5.57
C MET A 288 -15.60 -4.12 5.29
N ARG A 289 -15.03 -3.03 4.78
CA ARG A 289 -15.75 -1.83 4.35
C ARG A 289 -15.78 -1.77 2.82
N ILE A 290 -16.96 -1.59 2.24
CA ILE A 290 -17.18 -1.45 0.79
C ILE A 290 -17.67 -0.03 0.51
N ASP A 291 -16.78 0.80 -0.02
CA ASP A 291 -17.01 2.23 -0.20
C ASP A 291 -17.38 2.60 -1.66
N ALA A 292 -17.32 3.89 -1.98
CA ALA A 292 -17.68 4.46 -3.28
C ALA A 292 -17.03 3.70 -4.44
N GLY A 293 -17.80 3.47 -5.50
CA GLY A 293 -17.39 2.64 -6.64
C GLY A 293 -17.74 1.16 -6.48
N GLY A 294 -17.96 0.67 -5.25
CA GLY A 294 -18.45 -0.69 -4.99
C GLY A 294 -17.45 -1.77 -5.38
N ILE A 295 -17.99 -2.92 -5.75
CA ILE A 295 -17.22 -4.11 -6.13
C ILE A 295 -17.90 -4.83 -7.29
N THR A 296 -17.10 -5.31 -8.24
CA THR A 296 -17.50 -6.41 -9.13
C THR A 296 -16.97 -7.70 -8.54
N ASN A 297 -17.86 -8.55 -8.05
CA ASN A 297 -17.53 -9.82 -7.44
C ASN A 297 -17.88 -10.95 -8.40
N ASP A 298 -16.88 -11.59 -9.00
CA ASP A 298 -16.98 -12.84 -9.77
C ASP A 298 -16.37 -14.03 -9.03
N GLY A 299 -15.93 -13.81 -7.79
CA GLY A 299 -15.43 -14.85 -6.88
C GLY A 299 -16.39 -15.10 -5.72
N THR A 300 -15.81 -15.49 -4.58
CA THR A 300 -16.56 -15.72 -3.33
C THR A 300 -16.06 -14.77 -2.26
N ILE A 301 -16.98 -14.13 -1.55
CA ILE A 301 -16.71 -13.39 -0.31
C ILE A 301 -17.42 -14.14 0.82
N THR A 302 -16.68 -14.70 1.77
CA THR A 302 -17.25 -15.42 2.92
C THR A 302 -17.13 -14.56 4.18
N ILE A 303 -18.27 -14.17 4.75
CA ILE A 303 -18.32 -13.41 6.00
C ILE A 303 -18.36 -14.39 7.17
N ASN A 304 -17.44 -14.20 8.13
CA ASN A 304 -17.18 -15.11 9.23
C ASN A 304 -16.70 -16.49 8.75
N SER A 305 -15.70 -16.50 7.85
CA SER A 305 -15.24 -17.74 7.21
C SER A 305 -14.70 -18.80 8.17
N ASN A 306 -14.27 -18.41 9.37
CA ASN A 306 -13.82 -19.31 10.44
C ASN A 306 -14.88 -19.59 11.51
N GLN A 307 -16.16 -19.24 11.27
CA GLN A 307 -17.32 -19.56 12.11
C GLN A 307 -17.13 -19.21 13.59
N GLY A 308 -16.51 -18.07 13.88
CA GLY A 308 -16.39 -17.61 15.26
C GLY A 308 -17.67 -16.94 15.74
N THR A 309 -17.80 -16.83 17.07
CA THR A 309 -19.02 -16.33 17.73
C THR A 309 -18.96 -14.84 18.08
N ASN A 310 -18.12 -14.08 17.38
CA ASN A 310 -18.03 -12.64 17.57
C ASN A 310 -18.64 -11.92 16.36
N PHE A 311 -19.07 -10.69 16.63
CA PHE A 311 -19.55 -9.77 15.60
C PHE A 311 -18.58 -9.66 14.43
N THR A 312 -19.03 -10.05 13.25
CA THR A 312 -18.23 -10.04 12.01
C THR A 312 -19.08 -9.49 10.89
N GLN A 313 -18.55 -8.50 10.16
CA GLN A 313 -19.38 -7.78 9.19
C GLN A 313 -18.67 -7.42 7.90
N ALA A 314 -19.45 -7.36 6.82
CA ALA A 314 -19.18 -6.48 5.70
C ALA A 314 -20.16 -5.30 5.73
N ILE A 315 -19.65 -4.08 5.57
CA ILE A 315 -20.45 -2.86 5.61
C ILE A 315 -20.30 -2.04 4.34
N VAL A 316 -21.42 -1.69 3.72
CA VAL A 316 -21.50 -0.76 2.59
C VAL A 316 -21.71 0.64 3.11
N VAL A 317 -20.82 1.55 2.75
CA VAL A 317 -20.65 2.85 3.46
C VAL A 317 -20.82 4.07 2.56
N ALA A 318 -21.05 3.82 1.27
CA ALA A 318 -21.44 4.81 0.28
C ALA A 318 -22.45 4.15 -0.68
N ASP A 319 -23.32 4.96 -1.27
CA ASP A 319 -24.29 4.46 -2.26
C ASP A 319 -23.55 3.77 -3.41
N THR A 320 -23.78 2.47 -3.56
CA THR A 320 -23.02 1.67 -4.53
C THR A 320 -23.71 0.35 -4.89
N SER A 321 -23.13 -0.37 -5.84
CA SER A 321 -23.61 -1.68 -6.31
C SER A 321 -22.59 -2.78 -6.00
N LEU A 322 -23.12 -3.97 -5.71
CA LEU A 322 -22.41 -5.24 -5.68
C LEU A 322 -22.74 -5.94 -7.01
N LEU A 323 -21.79 -5.90 -7.95
CA LEU A 323 -21.95 -6.43 -9.31
C LEU A 323 -21.21 -7.76 -9.46
N GLY A 324 -21.29 -8.37 -10.64
CA GLY A 324 -20.63 -9.63 -10.97
C GLY A 324 -21.50 -10.85 -10.68
N SER A 325 -20.99 -12.01 -11.07
CA SER A 325 -21.66 -13.33 -11.01
C SER A 325 -21.33 -14.14 -9.75
N GLY A 326 -20.50 -13.57 -8.87
CA GLY A 326 -19.99 -14.19 -7.67
C GLY A 326 -20.99 -14.24 -6.52
N VAL A 327 -20.48 -14.67 -5.38
CA VAL A 327 -21.27 -14.93 -4.17
C VAL A 327 -20.74 -14.12 -2.98
N ILE A 328 -21.63 -13.53 -2.19
CA ILE A 328 -21.37 -13.21 -0.78
C ILE A 328 -22.07 -14.26 0.08
N ASP A 329 -21.30 -15.08 0.79
CA ASP A 329 -21.81 -16.10 1.69
C ASP A 329 -21.73 -15.65 3.14
N LEU A 330 -22.87 -15.68 3.84
CA LEU A 330 -22.96 -15.44 5.27
C LEU A 330 -22.74 -16.77 6.01
N ASN A 331 -21.67 -16.88 6.79
CA ASN A 331 -21.30 -18.12 7.47
C ASN A 331 -21.44 -18.00 8.99
N LEU A 332 -22.69 -17.93 9.47
CA LEU A 332 -23.03 -17.90 10.90
C LEU A 332 -22.42 -19.09 11.66
N ALA A 333 -21.86 -18.83 12.84
CA ALA A 333 -21.46 -19.87 13.78
C ALA A 333 -22.68 -20.67 14.27
N ASP A 334 -22.67 -21.98 14.09
CA ASP A 334 -23.80 -22.85 14.43
C ASP A 334 -24.11 -22.92 15.95
N SER A 335 -23.26 -22.38 16.82
CA SER A 335 -23.28 -22.64 18.26
C SER A 335 -24.11 -21.70 19.14
N ASN A 336 -24.45 -20.49 18.70
CA ASN A 336 -25.16 -19.50 19.55
C ASN A 336 -26.46 -18.93 18.93
N GLY A 337 -26.70 -19.14 17.62
CA GLY A 337 -27.84 -18.58 16.91
C GLY A 337 -27.84 -17.06 16.80
N ASP A 338 -26.71 -16.40 17.07
CA ASP A 338 -26.59 -14.94 16.95
C ASP A 338 -26.26 -14.55 15.51
N PHE A 339 -27.28 -14.18 14.74
CA PHE A 339 -27.11 -13.74 13.35
C PHE A 339 -26.18 -12.54 13.17
N ASN A 340 -25.76 -11.86 14.23
CA ASN A 340 -24.72 -10.83 14.20
C ASN A 340 -23.31 -11.36 13.94
N ASP A 341 -23.08 -12.67 14.08
CA ASP A 341 -21.78 -13.27 13.83
C ASP A 341 -21.45 -13.32 12.33
N ALA A 342 -22.44 -13.16 11.45
CA ALA A 342 -22.24 -13.01 10.01
C ALA A 342 -23.22 -11.95 9.46
N LEU A 343 -22.77 -10.70 9.43
CA LEU A 343 -23.58 -9.54 9.04
C LEU A 343 -23.13 -8.94 7.70
N LEU A 344 -24.07 -8.75 6.78
CA LEU A 344 -23.93 -7.84 5.65
C LEU A 344 -24.88 -6.65 5.88
N THR A 345 -24.34 -5.42 5.93
CA THR A 345 -25.15 -4.24 6.27
C THR A 345 -24.79 -3.00 5.44
N THR A 346 -25.65 -1.99 5.45
CA THR A 346 -25.34 -0.62 4.99
C THR A 346 -25.23 0.36 6.16
N ASP A 347 -24.43 1.42 5.99
CA ASP A 347 -24.40 2.58 6.90
C ASP A 347 -25.73 3.35 6.85
N ALA A 348 -25.97 4.18 7.87
CA ALA A 348 -27.16 5.03 7.93
C ALA A 348 -27.21 6.01 6.75
N GLY A 349 -28.32 5.99 6.00
CA GLY A 349 -28.50 6.83 4.81
C GLY A 349 -27.86 6.30 3.54
N VAL A 350 -27.22 5.11 3.60
CA VAL A 350 -26.58 4.46 2.46
C VAL A 350 -27.50 3.37 1.88
N THR A 351 -27.62 3.34 0.56
CA THR A 351 -28.32 2.33 -0.23
C THR A 351 -27.33 1.45 -0.99
N ALA A 352 -27.39 0.14 -0.74
CA ALA A 352 -26.64 -0.84 -1.52
C ALA A 352 -27.53 -1.50 -2.58
N THR A 353 -27.00 -1.77 -3.76
CA THR A 353 -27.69 -2.55 -4.81
C THR A 353 -27.06 -3.93 -4.94
N ASN A 354 -27.83 -5.00 -4.74
CA ASN A 354 -27.43 -6.35 -5.15
C ASN A 354 -27.72 -6.50 -6.64
N GLY A 355 -26.67 -6.50 -7.47
CA GLY A 355 -26.77 -6.51 -8.93
C GLY A 355 -27.44 -7.77 -9.50
N PRO A 356 -27.92 -7.73 -10.74
CA PRO A 356 -28.80 -8.78 -11.30
C PRO A 356 -28.20 -10.18 -11.35
N ASP A 357 -26.88 -10.28 -11.53
CA ASP A 357 -26.18 -11.56 -11.64
C ASP A 357 -25.56 -12.02 -10.30
N HIS A 358 -25.62 -11.18 -9.28
CA HIS A 358 -24.93 -11.40 -8.02
C HIS A 358 -25.79 -12.20 -7.03
N LEU A 359 -25.14 -13.06 -6.24
CA LEU A 359 -25.78 -13.89 -5.22
C LEU A 359 -25.35 -13.46 -3.81
N ILE A 360 -26.32 -13.29 -2.91
CA ILE A 360 -26.11 -13.28 -1.46
C ILE A 360 -26.71 -14.58 -0.91
N SER A 361 -25.96 -15.35 -0.13
CA SER A 361 -26.40 -16.65 0.40
C SER A 361 -25.98 -16.88 1.85
N GLY A 362 -26.33 -18.06 2.37
CA GLY A 362 -25.82 -18.56 3.64
C GLY A 362 -26.76 -18.35 4.83
N LYS A 363 -26.21 -18.46 6.04
CA LYS A 363 -26.87 -18.19 7.32
C LYS A 363 -26.26 -16.94 7.93
N GLY A 364 -27.07 -15.93 8.21
CA GLY A 364 -26.59 -14.68 8.83
C GLY A 364 -27.66 -13.61 8.77
N ARG A 365 -27.26 -12.34 8.89
CA ARG A 365 -28.16 -11.20 8.77
C ARG A 365 -27.79 -10.30 7.59
N LEU A 366 -28.80 -9.96 6.78
CA LEU A 366 -28.78 -8.84 5.85
C LEU A 366 -29.55 -7.67 6.47
N ALA A 367 -28.92 -6.50 6.61
CA ALA A 367 -29.52 -5.33 7.25
C ALA A 367 -29.25 -4.02 6.48
N GLY A 368 -30.04 -2.96 6.73
CA GLY A 368 -29.89 -1.67 6.04
C GLY A 368 -30.83 -1.49 4.85
N VAL A 369 -30.49 -0.57 3.95
CA VAL A 369 -31.31 -0.22 2.78
C VAL A 369 -30.75 -0.89 1.53
N TRP A 370 -31.56 -1.76 0.91
CA TRP A 370 -31.16 -2.57 -0.23
C TRP A 370 -32.09 -2.41 -1.42
N ILE A 371 -31.51 -2.30 -2.61
CA ILE A 371 -32.18 -2.58 -3.88
C ILE A 371 -31.73 -3.97 -4.31
N ASN A 372 -32.64 -4.94 -4.31
CA ASN A 372 -32.32 -6.29 -4.79
C ASN A 372 -32.73 -6.45 -6.26
N GLN A 373 -31.73 -6.64 -7.14
CA GLN A 373 -31.92 -7.03 -8.54
C GLN A 373 -31.44 -8.46 -8.80
N GLY A 374 -30.54 -8.97 -7.95
CA GLY A 374 -30.02 -10.34 -7.99
C GLY A 374 -30.77 -11.32 -7.09
N LYS A 375 -30.05 -12.34 -6.63
CA LYS A 375 -30.59 -13.41 -5.78
C LYS A 375 -30.15 -13.26 -4.32
N ILE A 376 -31.10 -13.52 -3.42
CA ILE A 376 -30.94 -13.69 -1.97
C ILE A 376 -31.67 -14.99 -1.60
#